data_AF-A0AAD3CJH6-F1
#
_entry.id   AF-A0AAD3CJH6-F1
#
_cell.length_a   1.000
_cell.length_b   1.000
_cell.length_c   1.000
_cell.angle_alpha   90.00
_cell.angle_beta   90.00
_cell.angle_gamma   90.00
#
_symmetry.space_group_name_H-M   'P 1'
#
loop_
_entity.id
_entity.type
_entity.pdbx_description
1 polymer ?
#
loop_
_entity_poly.entity_id
_entity_poly.type
_entity_poly.pdbx_seq_one_letter_code
_entity_poly.pdbx_strand_id
1 'polypeptide(L)'
;MFSKSVILFLSSLSLVFAFQAPSFRVSSPTSLYAQGFGKKQEAPKPAEVPPMSPDEVIAEMSEERKANLFQALLRDLQIEGVPVLGCDANKVHTMSAALWTTMAEVSENDEESKVCLVLEDIPLGALEAFVEDFTVLKTQERLMVFLPELRRISVSLIGKGVGPALVIEAVARTEEELEVKNKRAAAEDNCDEEKSTTALKSFIDRIVVNEEACPYTKSVDLAAVGLDKKGVPPGPVGYRFNKASDACAVVGTFWNCVCELLSKDQEEISTTMLSLPAVGAGTDDDELFRFAAVVELISRELCLFRGDDVFGLVHFHPAYDRTAIHPIDKPAYGHLPPRNWLRPMMKMNGNTAEAESLTDEELALSDYQRKAPFTAINILRVNQLNAAAGAKSIVDLDVGDGVTEKASGITTYSRNAIRLAKVGKEELDAGLAADMALLQ
;
A
#
# COMPACT_ATOMS: atom_id res chain seq x y z
N MET A 1 -31.90 34.84 31.74
CA MET A 1 -31.26 36.03 31.15
C MET A 1 -29.76 35.78 31.11
N PHE A 2 -29.16 35.99 29.94
CA PHE A 2 -27.76 35.82 29.53
C PHE A 2 -26.67 35.58 30.60
N SER A 3 -25.83 34.57 30.36
CA SER A 3 -24.38 34.81 30.36
C SER A 3 -23.67 33.81 29.44
N LYS A 4 -22.91 34.37 28.50
CA LYS A 4 -21.94 33.70 27.64
C LYS A 4 -20.66 33.46 28.45
N SER A 5 -20.04 32.30 28.32
CA SER A 5 -18.59 32.15 28.53
C SER A 5 -18.01 31.18 27.51
N VAL A 6 -17.37 31.81 26.53
CA VAL A 6 -16.35 31.26 25.64
C VAL A 6 -15.07 31.11 26.47
N ILE A 7 -14.45 29.92 26.47
CA ILE A 7 -12.99 29.78 26.59
C ILE A 7 -12.53 28.69 25.63
N LEU A 8 -11.65 29.09 24.70
CA LEU A 8 -10.94 28.30 23.71
C LEU A 8 -9.58 27.82 24.28
N PHE A 9 -9.20 26.60 23.90
CA PHE A 9 -7.88 26.07 23.52
C PHE A 9 -6.62 26.27 24.37
N LEU A 10 -5.98 25.13 24.70
CA LEU A 10 -4.55 24.74 24.55
C LEU A 10 -4.34 23.50 25.45
N SER A 11 -3.66 22.41 25.12
CA SER A 11 -3.01 21.89 23.91
C SER A 11 -2.67 20.43 24.25
N SER A 12 -3.31 19.45 23.60
CA SER A 12 -2.93 18.04 23.76
C SER A 12 -1.83 17.71 22.76
N LEU A 13 -0.60 17.68 23.27
CA LEU A 13 0.57 17.15 22.59
C LEU A 13 0.46 15.61 22.61
N SER A 14 -0.19 15.03 21.62
CA SER A 14 -0.14 13.58 21.38
C SER A 14 1.02 13.31 20.45
N LEU A 15 2.11 12.75 21.01
CA LEU A 15 3.25 12.25 20.24
C LEU A 15 2.77 11.14 19.30
N VAL A 16 2.68 11.46 18.02
CA VAL A 16 2.63 10.50 16.92
C VAL A 16 4.06 10.20 16.54
N PHE A 17 4.60 9.06 16.97
CA PHE A 17 5.82 8.52 16.37
C PHE A 17 5.43 7.59 15.24
N ALA A 18 5.33 8.19 14.06
CA ALA A 18 5.39 7.52 12.77
C ALA A 18 6.70 6.73 12.66
N PHE A 19 6.68 5.63 11.90
CA PHE A 19 7.88 4.95 11.43
C PHE A 19 8.78 5.96 10.71
N GLN A 20 9.79 6.49 11.41
CA GLN A 20 10.88 7.20 10.76
C GLN A 20 11.71 6.15 10.02
N ALA A 21 11.38 5.91 8.75
CA ALA A 21 12.41 5.47 7.82
C ALA A 21 13.50 6.57 7.84
N PRO A 22 14.78 6.24 8.10
CA PRO A 22 15.83 7.23 8.05
C PRO A 22 15.82 7.81 6.63
N SER A 23 15.58 9.11 6.54
CA SER A 23 15.74 9.88 5.31
C SER A 23 17.12 9.59 4.74
N PHE A 24 17.18 8.83 3.64
CA PHE A 24 18.40 8.59 2.89
C PHE A 24 18.87 9.92 2.29
N ARG A 25 19.70 10.66 3.04
CA ARG A 25 20.58 11.67 2.44
C ARG A 25 21.77 10.93 1.84
N VAL A 26 21.74 10.74 0.52
CA VAL A 26 22.92 10.36 -0.25
C VAL A 26 23.90 11.55 -0.20
N SER A 27 24.83 11.52 0.75
CA SER A 27 25.97 12.44 0.74
C SER A 27 27.03 11.92 -0.23
N SER A 28 27.23 12.61 -1.34
CA SER A 28 28.33 12.34 -2.26
C SER A 28 29.68 12.64 -1.56
N PRO A 29 30.71 11.78 -1.69
CA PRO A 29 32.01 12.04 -1.08
C PRO A 29 32.75 13.12 -1.87
N THR A 30 32.98 14.27 -1.25
CA THR A 30 33.87 15.32 -1.77
C THR A 30 35.31 14.95 -1.44
N SER A 31 36.09 14.69 -2.48
CA SER A 31 37.55 14.51 -2.44
C SER A 31 38.25 15.80 -1.99
N LEU A 32 39.17 15.68 -1.03
CA LEU A 32 40.00 16.76 -0.50
C LEU A 32 41.49 16.36 -0.55
N TYR A 33 42.32 17.32 -0.98
CA TYR A 33 43.81 17.38 -1.04
C TYR A 33 44.50 16.74 -2.28
N ALA A 34 45.48 17.35 -2.98
CA ALA A 34 46.35 18.50 -2.70
C ALA A 34 46.91 19.16 -4.01
N GLN A 35 46.82 20.49 -4.13
CA GLN A 35 47.87 21.54 -4.19
C GLN A 35 49.06 21.41 -5.17
N GLY A 36 49.20 22.43 -6.03
CA GLY A 36 50.42 22.71 -6.81
C GLY A 36 50.46 24.12 -7.44
N PHE A 37 51.17 25.03 -6.77
CA PHE A 37 51.94 26.21 -7.24
C PHE A 37 51.41 27.19 -8.31
N GLY A 38 51.20 28.45 -7.86
CA GLY A 38 51.83 29.66 -8.42
C GLY A 38 51.44 30.11 -9.83
N LYS A 39 50.42 30.96 -9.95
CA LYS A 39 50.18 31.79 -11.15
C LYS A 39 49.95 33.26 -10.79
N LYS A 40 50.51 34.12 -11.64
CA LYS A 40 50.41 35.59 -11.63
C LYS A 40 48.94 36.03 -11.57
N GLN A 41 48.65 37.01 -10.71
CA GLN A 41 47.34 37.68 -10.64
C GLN A 41 47.08 38.45 -11.94
N GLU A 42 46.20 37.90 -12.78
CA GLU A 42 45.45 38.68 -13.76
C GLU A 42 44.31 39.43 -13.06
N ALA A 43 43.95 40.61 -13.57
CA ALA A 43 42.82 41.38 -13.09
C ALA A 43 41.53 40.53 -13.14
N PRO A 44 40.64 40.63 -12.13
CA PRO A 44 39.46 39.78 -12.03
C PRO A 44 38.58 40.02 -13.26
N LYS A 45 38.44 38.99 -14.11
CA LYS A 45 37.36 38.95 -15.09
C LYS A 45 36.03 39.10 -14.33
N PRO A 46 35.09 39.92 -14.82
CA PRO A 46 33.75 39.96 -14.24
C PRO A 46 33.25 38.52 -14.16
N ALA A 47 32.82 38.10 -12.97
CA ALA A 47 32.35 36.75 -12.75
C ALA A 47 31.21 36.49 -13.75
N GLU A 48 31.42 35.58 -14.68
CA GLU A 48 30.34 35.08 -15.53
C GLU A 48 29.31 34.49 -14.58
N VAL A 49 28.14 35.11 -14.52
CA VAL A 49 27.01 34.55 -13.79
C VAL A 49 26.69 33.22 -14.49
N PRO A 50 26.79 32.07 -13.80
CA PRO A 50 26.46 30.80 -14.42
C PRO A 50 25.01 30.88 -14.95
N PRO A 51 24.74 30.30 -16.13
CA PRO A 51 23.38 30.28 -16.66
C PRO A 51 22.46 29.62 -15.64
N MET A 52 21.34 30.27 -15.31
CA MET A 52 20.34 29.71 -14.41
C MET A 52 19.82 28.40 -14.97
N SER A 53 19.66 27.41 -14.10
CA SER A 53 19.01 26.16 -14.46
C SER A 53 17.55 26.41 -14.89
N PRO A 54 16.96 25.56 -15.74
CA PRO A 54 15.54 25.70 -16.10
C PRO A 54 14.61 25.74 -14.88
N ASP A 55 14.98 25.07 -13.79
CA ASP A 55 14.17 24.98 -12.58
C ASP A 55 14.23 26.30 -11.78
N GLU A 56 15.40 26.96 -11.76
CA GLU A 56 15.56 28.32 -11.22
C GLU A 56 14.76 29.34 -12.04
N VAL A 57 14.77 29.22 -13.37
CA VAL A 57 13.97 30.10 -14.25
C VAL A 57 12.48 29.98 -13.93
N ILE A 58 11.95 28.76 -13.76
CA ILE A 58 10.54 28.54 -13.41
C ILE A 58 10.22 29.06 -12.01
N ALA A 59 11.12 28.84 -11.04
CA ALA A 59 10.95 29.31 -9.67
C ALA A 59 10.85 30.85 -9.59
N GLU A 60 11.59 31.57 -10.44
CA GLU A 60 11.57 33.04 -10.52
C GLU A 60 10.39 33.63 -11.32
N MET A 61 9.61 32.82 -12.04
CA MET A 61 8.44 33.30 -12.78
C MET A 61 7.35 33.80 -11.83
N SER A 62 6.68 34.89 -12.21
CA SER A 62 5.45 35.31 -11.51
C SER A 62 4.34 34.27 -11.67
N GLU A 63 3.44 34.18 -10.69
CA GLU A 63 2.31 33.24 -10.72
C GLU A 63 1.42 33.44 -11.95
N GLU A 64 1.20 34.68 -12.40
CA GLU A 64 0.48 34.96 -13.66
C GLU A 64 1.20 34.36 -14.88
N ARG A 65 2.54 34.44 -14.92
CA ARG A 65 3.32 33.89 -16.01
C ARG A 65 3.34 32.36 -15.97
N LYS A 66 3.37 31.75 -14.78
CA LYS A 66 3.23 30.29 -14.60
C LYS A 66 1.84 29.83 -15.06
N ALA A 67 0.78 30.51 -14.66
CA ALA A 67 -0.58 30.19 -15.10
C ALA A 67 -0.75 30.29 -16.62
N ASN A 68 -0.22 31.34 -17.25
CA ASN A 68 -0.25 31.49 -18.71
C ASN A 68 0.55 30.38 -19.41
N LEU A 69 1.72 30.03 -18.89
CA LEU A 69 2.52 28.93 -19.42
C LEU A 69 1.78 27.58 -19.26
N PHE A 70 1.17 27.34 -18.10
CA PHE A 70 0.40 26.13 -17.84
C PHE A 70 -0.75 25.97 -18.83
N GLN A 71 -1.55 27.02 -19.03
CA GLN A 71 -2.66 27.01 -20.01
C GLN A 71 -2.17 26.81 -21.45
N ALA A 72 -1.01 27.37 -21.81
CA ALA A 72 -0.39 27.13 -23.10
C ALA A 72 -0.01 25.65 -23.27
N LEU A 73 0.64 25.05 -22.25
CA LEU A 73 1.03 23.63 -22.28
C LEU A 73 -0.19 22.69 -22.37
N LEU A 74 -1.27 22.97 -21.64
CA LEU A 74 -2.51 22.19 -21.76
C LEU A 74 -3.12 22.29 -23.15
N ARG A 75 -3.14 23.49 -23.74
CA ARG A 75 -3.61 23.69 -25.12
C ARG A 75 -2.75 22.92 -26.11
N ASP A 76 -1.43 22.94 -25.96
CA ASP A 76 -0.51 22.24 -26.86
C ASP A 76 -0.78 20.72 -26.82
N LEU A 77 -0.98 20.15 -25.63
CA LEU A 77 -1.37 18.75 -25.48
C LEU A 77 -2.72 18.42 -26.16
N GLN A 78 -3.72 19.30 -26.03
CA GLN A 78 -5.00 19.12 -26.72
C GLN A 78 -4.84 19.18 -28.25
N ILE A 79 -3.96 20.04 -28.76
CA ILE A 79 -3.63 20.11 -30.20
C ILE A 79 -2.95 18.82 -30.67
N GLU A 80 -2.10 18.22 -29.83
CA GLU A 80 -1.49 16.90 -30.06
C GLU A 80 -2.49 15.73 -29.95
N GLY A 81 -3.75 16.00 -29.56
CA GLY A 81 -4.78 14.97 -29.39
C GLY A 81 -4.70 14.23 -28.06
N VAL A 82 -3.88 14.70 -27.11
CA VAL A 82 -3.78 14.14 -25.76
C VAL A 82 -5.04 14.52 -24.96
N PRO A 83 -5.83 13.55 -24.46
CA PRO A 83 -6.95 13.85 -23.58
C PRO A 83 -6.48 14.57 -22.32
N VAL A 84 -7.14 15.68 -21.98
CA VAL A 84 -6.90 16.44 -20.75
C VAL A 84 -8.11 16.25 -19.84
N LEU A 85 -7.89 15.58 -18.71
CA LEU A 85 -8.91 15.21 -17.73
C LEU A 85 -8.75 16.05 -16.47
N GLY A 86 -9.82 16.74 -16.06
CA GLY A 86 -9.88 17.37 -14.75
C GLY A 86 -10.26 16.35 -13.67
N CYS A 87 -9.62 16.41 -12.51
CA CYS A 87 -9.90 15.56 -11.37
C CYS A 87 -10.11 16.40 -10.11
N ASP A 88 -11.31 16.31 -9.52
CA ASP A 88 -11.70 17.00 -8.29
C ASP A 88 -11.14 16.29 -7.02
N ALA A 89 -9.89 15.82 -7.09
CA ALA A 89 -9.23 15.19 -5.95
C ALA A 89 -8.69 16.26 -5.00
N ASN A 90 -9.17 16.24 -3.76
CA ASN A 90 -8.71 17.12 -2.68
C ASN A 90 -8.07 16.36 -1.51
N LYS A 91 -7.93 15.04 -1.66
CA LYS A 91 -7.29 14.14 -0.70
C LYS A 91 -6.37 13.18 -1.45
N VAL A 92 -5.38 12.65 -0.74
CA VAL A 92 -4.43 11.69 -1.32
C VAL A 92 -5.15 10.45 -1.85
N HIS A 93 -6.03 9.81 -1.09
CA HIS A 93 -6.66 8.57 -1.56
C HIS A 93 -7.52 8.79 -2.83
N THR A 94 -8.17 9.95 -2.97
CA THR A 94 -8.87 10.31 -4.21
C THR A 94 -7.92 10.58 -5.36
N MET A 95 -6.76 11.20 -5.10
CA MET A 95 -5.69 11.38 -6.09
C MET A 95 -5.14 10.02 -6.53
N SER A 96 -4.80 9.14 -5.60
CA SER A 96 -4.28 7.79 -5.89
C SER A 96 -5.32 6.96 -6.66
N ALA A 97 -6.60 7.02 -6.29
CA ALA A 97 -7.66 6.37 -7.06
C ALA A 97 -7.69 6.87 -8.51
N ALA A 98 -7.70 8.19 -8.71
CA ALA A 98 -7.69 8.76 -10.06
C ALA A 98 -6.44 8.36 -10.86
N LEU A 99 -5.25 8.50 -10.26
CA LEU A 99 -3.98 8.18 -10.93
C LEU A 99 -3.91 6.71 -11.35
N TRP A 100 -4.21 5.78 -10.45
CA TRP A 100 -4.11 4.36 -10.76
C TRP A 100 -5.21 3.86 -11.68
N THR A 101 -6.43 4.39 -11.57
CA THR A 101 -7.48 4.10 -12.55
C THR A 101 -7.11 4.62 -13.94
N THR A 102 -6.59 5.84 -14.05
CA THR A 102 -6.11 6.35 -15.34
C THR A 102 -4.92 5.54 -15.88
N MET A 103 -3.95 5.17 -15.03
CA MET A 103 -2.86 4.29 -15.45
C MET A 103 -3.35 2.89 -15.87
N ALA A 104 -4.42 2.38 -15.26
CA ALA A 104 -5.03 1.11 -15.66
C ALA A 104 -5.64 1.20 -17.06
N GLU A 105 -6.41 2.25 -17.36
CA GLU A 105 -7.01 2.48 -18.67
C GLU A 105 -5.95 2.62 -19.77
N VAL A 106 -4.89 3.39 -19.49
CA VAL A 106 -3.76 3.58 -20.40
C VAL A 106 -2.95 2.27 -20.54
N SER A 107 -2.75 1.51 -19.46
CA SER A 107 -2.06 0.21 -19.49
C SER A 107 -2.83 -0.84 -20.30
N GLU A 108 -4.17 -0.83 -20.21
CA GLU A 108 -5.04 -1.78 -20.91
C GLU A 108 -4.89 -1.65 -22.42
N ASN A 109 -4.70 -0.42 -22.90
CA ASN A 109 -4.38 -0.15 -24.30
C ASN A 109 -3.02 -0.78 -24.68
N ASP A 110 -3.04 -1.57 -25.76
CA ASP A 110 -1.86 -2.23 -26.31
C ASP A 110 -1.00 -1.28 -27.14
N GLU A 111 -1.58 -0.17 -27.60
CA GLU A 111 -0.92 0.87 -28.39
C GLU A 111 -0.27 1.95 -27.52
N GLU A 112 0.56 2.77 -28.15
CA GLU A 112 1.08 3.99 -27.51
C GLU A 112 -0.09 4.92 -27.17
N SER A 113 -0.13 5.37 -25.92
CA SER A 113 -1.20 6.25 -25.45
C SER A 113 -0.68 7.23 -24.41
N LYS A 114 -1.34 8.38 -24.34
CA LYS A 114 -0.95 9.50 -23.51
C LYS A 114 -2.18 10.22 -23.00
N VAL A 115 -2.18 10.59 -21.73
CA VAL A 115 -3.27 11.33 -21.07
C VAL A 115 -2.67 12.34 -20.10
N CYS A 116 -3.32 13.49 -19.98
CA CYS A 116 -3.01 14.49 -18.97
C CYS A 116 -4.10 14.51 -17.90
N LEU A 117 -3.72 14.43 -16.64
CA LEU A 117 -4.60 14.55 -15.48
C LEU A 117 -4.28 15.85 -14.73
N VAL A 118 -5.26 16.73 -14.61
CA VAL A 118 -5.19 18.00 -13.88
C VAL A 118 -5.80 17.82 -12.49
N LEU A 119 -5.03 18.12 -11.45
CA LEU A 119 -5.31 17.84 -10.03
C LEU A 119 -5.20 19.14 -9.21
N GLU A 120 -6.08 20.11 -9.48
CA GLU A 120 -5.94 21.51 -9.01
C GLU A 120 -5.83 21.66 -7.49
N ASP A 121 -6.55 20.82 -6.73
CA ASP A 121 -6.58 20.86 -5.27
C ASP A 121 -5.48 20.03 -4.59
N ILE A 122 -4.64 19.34 -5.37
CA ILE A 122 -3.50 18.58 -4.84
C ILE A 122 -2.24 19.45 -4.82
N PRO A 123 -1.52 19.55 -3.68
CA PRO A 123 -0.26 20.26 -3.63
C PRO A 123 0.77 19.69 -4.62
N LEU A 124 1.46 20.56 -5.36
CA LEU A 124 2.47 20.15 -6.34
C LEU A 124 3.54 19.22 -5.75
N GLY A 125 3.99 19.48 -4.52
CA GLY A 125 4.98 18.63 -3.85
C GLY A 125 4.51 17.19 -3.61
N ALA A 126 3.20 16.94 -3.52
CA ALA A 126 2.66 15.58 -3.46
C ALA A 126 2.71 14.89 -4.84
N LEU A 127 2.46 15.64 -5.92
CA LEU A 127 2.58 15.15 -7.30
C LEU A 127 4.05 14.86 -7.65
N GLU A 128 4.97 15.73 -7.25
CA GLU A 128 6.43 15.53 -7.35
C GLU A 128 6.86 14.26 -6.63
N ALA A 129 6.45 14.10 -5.37
CA ALA A 129 6.77 12.91 -4.58
C ALA A 129 6.24 11.62 -5.23
N PHE A 130 5.04 11.66 -5.83
CA PHE A 130 4.50 10.53 -6.59
C PHE A 130 5.36 10.19 -7.81
N VAL A 131 5.70 11.18 -8.64
CA VAL A 131 6.51 10.99 -9.85
C VAL A 131 7.89 10.44 -9.52
N GLU A 132 8.53 10.98 -8.47
CA GLU A 132 9.83 10.51 -7.99
C GLU A 132 9.75 9.08 -7.47
N ASP A 133 8.77 8.75 -6.62
CA ASP A 133 8.63 7.39 -6.09
C ASP A 133 8.33 6.38 -7.20
N PHE A 134 7.44 6.71 -8.13
CA PHE A 134 7.12 5.86 -9.27
C PHE A 134 8.35 5.64 -10.17
N THR A 135 9.19 6.67 -10.36
CA THR A 135 10.45 6.54 -11.08
C THR A 135 11.42 5.59 -10.36
N VAL A 136 11.56 5.72 -9.04
CA VAL A 136 12.39 4.84 -8.22
C VAL A 136 11.85 3.41 -8.22
N LEU A 137 10.54 3.22 -8.13
CA LEU A 137 9.86 1.93 -8.21
C LEU A 137 10.28 1.15 -9.46
N LYS A 138 10.29 1.81 -10.62
CA LYS A 138 10.68 1.18 -11.90
C LYS A 138 12.13 0.72 -11.96
N THR A 139 12.99 1.21 -11.08
CA THR A 139 14.39 0.74 -10.97
C THR A 139 14.54 -0.54 -10.15
N GLN A 140 13.48 -0.97 -9.45
CA GLN A 140 13.51 -2.15 -8.60
C GLN A 140 13.24 -3.41 -9.41
N GLU A 141 14.32 -4.05 -9.89
CA GLU A 141 14.22 -5.23 -10.76
C GLU A 141 13.35 -6.34 -10.18
N ARG A 142 13.48 -6.60 -8.88
CA ARG A 142 12.68 -7.61 -8.18
C ARG A 142 11.16 -7.37 -8.28
N LEU A 143 10.71 -6.11 -8.35
CA LEU A 143 9.28 -5.80 -8.53
C LEU A 143 8.90 -5.90 -10.00
N MET A 144 9.74 -5.39 -10.89
CA MET A 144 9.46 -5.36 -12.32
C MET A 144 9.49 -6.75 -12.98
N VAL A 145 10.21 -7.72 -12.42
CA VAL A 145 10.11 -9.13 -12.83
C VAL A 145 8.68 -9.64 -12.69
N PHE A 146 8.02 -9.30 -11.59
CA PHE A 146 6.65 -9.75 -11.32
C PHE A 146 5.58 -8.79 -11.81
N LEU A 147 5.90 -7.51 -12.04
CA LEU A 147 5.00 -6.45 -12.52
C LEU A 147 5.55 -5.77 -13.79
N PRO A 148 5.84 -6.51 -14.87
CA PRO A 148 6.49 -5.95 -16.06
C PRO A 148 5.65 -4.87 -16.75
N GLU A 149 4.32 -4.92 -16.62
CA GLU A 149 3.40 -3.91 -17.16
C GLU A 149 3.74 -2.47 -16.71
N LEU A 150 4.31 -2.29 -15.51
CA LEU A 150 4.69 -0.98 -14.98
C LEU A 150 5.89 -0.36 -15.72
N ARG A 151 6.71 -1.16 -16.41
CA ARG A 151 7.84 -0.65 -17.20
C ARG A 151 7.36 0.24 -18.34
N ARG A 152 6.19 -0.07 -18.88
CA ARG A 152 5.60 0.64 -20.02
C ARG A 152 5.05 2.01 -19.65
N ILE A 153 4.69 2.20 -18.39
CA ILE A 153 4.06 3.44 -17.91
C ILE A 153 5.13 4.45 -17.52
N SER A 154 4.99 5.68 -18.01
CA SER A 154 5.77 6.84 -17.59
C SER A 154 4.81 7.87 -16.99
N VAL A 155 5.20 8.47 -15.87
CA VAL A 155 4.46 9.55 -15.23
C VAL A 155 5.39 10.75 -15.09
N SER A 156 4.95 11.93 -15.50
CA SER A 156 5.75 13.15 -15.44
C SER A 156 4.91 14.37 -15.14
N LEU A 157 5.53 15.43 -14.59
CA LEU A 157 4.86 16.71 -14.35
C LEU A 157 4.83 17.56 -15.61
N ILE A 158 3.69 18.20 -15.89
CA ILE A 158 3.61 19.19 -16.96
C ILE A 158 4.56 20.35 -16.71
N GLY A 159 5.37 20.65 -17.73
CA GLY A 159 6.28 21.79 -17.70
C GLY A 159 7.27 21.77 -16.54
N LYS A 160 7.59 20.59 -15.97
CA LYS A 160 8.39 20.45 -14.74
C LYS A 160 7.75 21.11 -13.50
N GLY A 161 6.44 20.97 -13.35
CA GLY A 161 5.72 21.50 -12.19
C GLY A 161 5.27 22.95 -12.35
N VAL A 162 5.11 23.43 -13.59
CA VAL A 162 4.52 24.75 -13.86
C VAL A 162 3.06 24.83 -13.41
N GLY A 163 2.36 23.69 -13.35
CA GLY A 163 1.01 23.59 -12.81
C GLY A 163 0.71 22.20 -12.24
N PRO A 164 -0.47 22.04 -11.61
CA PRO A 164 -0.85 20.83 -10.88
C PRO A 164 -1.38 19.76 -11.83
N ALA A 165 -0.56 19.33 -12.79
CA ALA A 165 -0.95 18.31 -13.75
C ALA A 165 0.16 17.29 -14.02
N LEU A 166 -0.28 16.07 -14.22
CA LEU A 166 0.56 14.93 -14.57
C LEU A 166 0.24 14.47 -16.00
N VAL A 167 1.28 14.05 -16.71
CA VAL A 167 1.18 13.35 -17.98
C VAL A 167 1.52 11.89 -17.70
N ILE A 168 0.59 11.01 -18.07
CA ILE A 168 0.73 9.56 -18.01
C ILE A 168 0.84 9.06 -19.44
N GLU A 169 1.91 8.34 -19.73
CA GLU A 169 2.23 7.79 -21.06
C GLU A 169 2.42 6.27 -20.94
N ALA A 170 1.87 5.51 -21.87
CA ALA A 170 2.23 4.11 -22.07
C ALA A 170 2.83 3.92 -23.45
N VAL A 171 3.90 3.14 -23.51
CA VAL A 171 4.45 2.63 -24.78
C VAL A 171 3.68 1.40 -25.23
N ALA A 172 3.66 1.13 -26.53
CA ALA A 172 3.03 -0.05 -27.09
C ALA A 172 3.63 -1.35 -26.51
N ARG A 173 2.81 -2.38 -26.30
CA ARG A 173 3.30 -3.70 -25.87
C ARG A 173 4.11 -4.36 -27.00
N THR A 174 5.19 -5.01 -26.63
CA THR A 174 5.88 -5.97 -27.50
C THR A 174 5.05 -7.25 -27.67
N GLU A 175 5.36 -8.06 -28.68
CA GLU A 175 4.69 -9.35 -28.90
C GLU A 175 4.81 -10.29 -27.69
N GLU A 176 5.97 -10.32 -27.04
CA GLU A 176 6.21 -11.11 -25.84
C GLU A 176 5.36 -10.64 -24.65
N GLU A 177 5.27 -9.32 -24.43
CA GLU A 177 4.41 -8.75 -23.39
C GLU A 177 2.93 -9.00 -23.66
N LEU A 178 2.49 -8.98 -24.93
CA LEU A 178 1.13 -9.37 -25.31
C LEU A 178 0.85 -10.83 -25.00
N GLU A 179 1.79 -11.73 -25.27
CA GLU A 179 1.64 -13.14 -24.92
C GLU A 179 1.48 -13.34 -23.42
N VAL A 180 2.29 -12.65 -22.60
CA VAL A 180 2.19 -12.68 -21.14
C VAL A 180 0.86 -12.09 -20.66
N LYS A 181 0.44 -10.93 -21.20
CA LYS A 181 -0.85 -10.30 -20.89
C LYS A 181 -2.01 -11.26 -21.19
N ASN A 182 -2.01 -11.86 -22.38
CA ASN A 182 -3.08 -12.75 -22.82
C ASN A 182 -3.16 -14.03 -21.99
N LYS A 183 -2.03 -14.59 -21.56
CA LYS A 183 -1.99 -15.72 -20.62
C LYS A 183 -2.64 -15.37 -19.29
N ARG A 184 -2.36 -14.17 -18.75
CA ARG A 184 -2.97 -13.71 -17.50
C ARG A 184 -4.46 -13.40 -17.68
N ALA A 185 -4.83 -12.70 -18.74
CA ALA A 185 -6.22 -12.38 -19.08
C ALA A 185 -7.10 -13.65 -19.18
N ALA A 186 -6.55 -14.74 -19.74
CA ALA A 186 -7.26 -16.02 -19.80
C ALA A 186 -7.56 -16.61 -18.41
N ALA A 187 -6.76 -16.30 -17.38
CA ALA A 187 -7.05 -16.69 -16.00
C ALA A 187 -8.19 -15.85 -15.40
N GLU A 188 -8.31 -14.58 -15.80
CA GLU A 188 -9.37 -13.66 -15.34
C GLU A 188 -10.77 -14.16 -15.73
N ASP A 189 -10.91 -14.80 -16.89
CA ASP A 189 -12.18 -15.37 -17.37
C ASP A 189 -12.70 -16.54 -16.53
N ASN A 190 -11.82 -17.17 -15.74
CA ASN A 190 -12.21 -18.23 -14.80
C ASN A 190 -12.58 -17.67 -13.41
N CYS A 191 -12.44 -16.36 -13.19
CA CYS A 191 -12.74 -15.74 -11.91
C CYS A 191 -14.22 -15.34 -11.84
N ASP A 192 -14.95 -15.93 -10.91
CA ASP A 192 -16.36 -15.63 -10.67
C ASP A 192 -16.56 -14.89 -9.33
N GLU A 193 -17.36 -13.82 -9.33
CA GLU A 193 -17.58 -12.95 -8.17
C GLU A 193 -18.33 -13.66 -7.05
N GLU A 194 -19.39 -14.41 -7.38
CA GLU A 194 -20.24 -15.08 -6.40
C GLU A 194 -19.47 -16.21 -5.69
N LYS A 195 -18.76 -17.04 -6.46
CA LYS A 195 -17.88 -18.09 -5.95
C LYS A 195 -16.75 -17.52 -5.11
N SER A 196 -16.09 -16.45 -5.58
CA SER A 196 -15.00 -15.81 -4.83
C SER A 196 -15.50 -15.24 -3.50
N THR A 197 -16.65 -14.57 -3.50
CA THR A 197 -17.27 -14.05 -2.28
C THR A 197 -17.65 -15.18 -1.32
N THR A 198 -18.22 -16.27 -1.84
CA THR A 198 -18.60 -17.44 -1.05
C THR A 198 -17.38 -18.12 -0.42
N ALA A 199 -16.34 -18.37 -1.20
CA ALA A 199 -15.09 -18.95 -0.72
C ALA A 199 -14.41 -18.07 0.33
N LEU A 200 -14.38 -16.74 0.12
CA LEU A 200 -13.80 -15.81 1.09
C LEU A 200 -14.60 -15.75 2.39
N LYS A 201 -15.94 -15.81 2.31
CA LYS A 201 -16.79 -15.92 3.51
C LYS A 201 -16.54 -17.24 4.26
N SER A 202 -16.39 -18.35 3.55
CA SER A 202 -16.04 -19.65 4.14
C SER A 202 -14.71 -19.57 4.93
N PHE A 203 -13.67 -18.98 4.33
CA PHE A 203 -12.40 -18.73 5.01
C PHE A 203 -12.56 -17.83 6.26
N ILE A 204 -13.32 -16.74 6.16
CA ILE A 204 -13.57 -15.84 7.29
C ILE A 204 -14.29 -16.58 8.43
N ASP A 205 -15.31 -17.38 8.11
CA ASP A 205 -16.02 -18.17 9.12
C ASP A 205 -15.07 -19.14 9.82
N ARG A 206 -14.30 -19.91 9.04
CA ARG A 206 -13.38 -20.91 9.55
C ARG A 206 -12.24 -20.32 10.38
N ILE A 207 -11.47 -19.39 9.83
CA ILE A 207 -10.25 -18.87 10.47
C ILE A 207 -10.52 -17.66 11.36
N VAL A 208 -11.31 -16.70 10.88
CA VAL A 208 -11.46 -15.42 11.59
C VAL A 208 -12.46 -15.55 12.74
N VAL A 209 -13.58 -16.23 12.51
CA VAL A 209 -14.66 -16.40 13.49
C VAL A 209 -14.42 -17.63 14.37
N ASN A 210 -14.38 -18.84 13.79
CA ASN A 210 -14.32 -20.10 14.54
C ASN A 210 -12.97 -20.29 15.24
N GLU A 211 -11.85 -19.96 14.58
CA GLU A 211 -10.53 -19.89 15.24
C GLU A 211 -10.25 -18.56 15.96
N GLU A 212 -11.24 -17.66 16.01
CA GLU A 212 -11.16 -16.36 16.67
C GLU A 212 -9.90 -15.55 16.32
N ALA A 213 -9.36 -15.70 15.10
CA ALA A 213 -8.14 -14.99 14.69
C ALA A 213 -8.31 -13.46 14.81
N CYS A 214 -9.54 -12.95 14.65
CA CYS A 214 -9.93 -11.60 15.05
C CYS A 214 -11.01 -11.67 16.14
N PRO A 215 -10.78 -11.17 17.37
CA PRO A 215 -11.78 -11.22 18.43
C PRO A 215 -13.00 -10.30 18.17
N TYR A 216 -12.87 -9.37 17.22
CA TYR A 216 -13.86 -8.33 16.91
C TYR A 216 -14.69 -8.64 15.65
N THR A 217 -14.56 -9.84 15.09
CA THR A 217 -15.38 -10.35 13.99
C THR A 217 -16.14 -11.57 14.50
N LYS A 218 -17.48 -11.47 14.59
CA LYS A 218 -18.32 -12.53 15.17
C LYS A 218 -19.20 -13.25 14.15
N SER A 219 -19.28 -12.72 12.94
CA SER A 219 -19.85 -13.39 11.78
C SER A 219 -19.11 -12.91 10.54
N VAL A 220 -19.31 -13.61 9.42
CA VAL A 220 -18.73 -13.21 8.13
C VAL A 220 -19.21 -11.82 7.69
N ASP A 221 -20.45 -11.44 8.04
CA ASP A 221 -21.04 -10.19 7.57
C ASP A 221 -20.84 -8.99 8.51
N LEU A 222 -20.26 -9.17 9.72
CA LEU A 222 -20.20 -8.12 10.73
C LEU A 222 -18.80 -8.00 11.39
N ALA A 223 -18.25 -6.79 11.36
CA ALA A 223 -16.96 -6.44 11.96
C ALA A 223 -17.13 -5.42 13.10
N ALA A 224 -16.02 -5.13 13.80
CA ALA A 224 -15.93 -4.21 14.94
C ALA A 224 -16.83 -4.55 16.14
N VAL A 225 -17.25 -5.81 16.25
CA VAL A 225 -18.13 -6.27 17.33
C VAL A 225 -17.42 -6.20 18.68
N GLY A 226 -18.05 -5.51 19.65
CA GLY A 226 -17.51 -5.34 21.00
C GLY A 226 -16.58 -4.14 21.16
N LEU A 227 -16.37 -3.34 20.11
CA LEU A 227 -15.63 -2.08 20.18
C LEU A 227 -16.53 -0.87 20.53
N ASP A 228 -17.83 -1.08 20.74
CA ASP A 228 -18.82 -0.03 21.08
C ASP A 228 -18.41 0.79 22.30
N LYS A 229 -17.87 0.10 23.33
CA LYS A 229 -17.39 0.73 24.57
C LYS A 229 -16.20 1.67 24.34
N LYS A 230 -15.56 1.58 23.18
CA LYS A 230 -14.47 2.44 22.72
C LYS A 230 -14.92 3.41 21.62
N GLY A 231 -16.23 3.57 21.41
CA GLY A 231 -16.83 4.54 20.48
C GLY A 231 -16.82 4.09 19.01
N VAL A 232 -16.69 2.79 18.75
CA VAL A 232 -16.57 2.22 17.41
C VAL A 232 -17.71 1.21 17.23
N PRO A 233 -18.81 1.58 16.54
CA PRO A 233 -19.98 0.70 16.41
C PRO A 233 -19.68 -0.49 15.49
N PRO A 234 -20.30 -1.66 15.69
CA PRO A 234 -20.23 -2.74 14.73
C PRO A 234 -20.90 -2.30 13.42
N GLY A 235 -20.38 -2.80 12.31
CA GLY A 235 -20.96 -2.52 11.00
C GLY A 235 -20.62 -3.63 10.01
N PRO A 236 -21.29 -3.60 8.85
CA PRO A 236 -21.20 -4.69 7.89
C PRO A 236 -19.83 -4.75 7.21
N VAL A 237 -19.46 -5.94 6.75
CA VAL A 237 -18.29 -6.18 5.90
C VAL A 237 -18.68 -5.95 4.44
N GLY A 238 -18.01 -5.02 3.76
CA GLY A 238 -18.17 -4.82 2.32
C GLY A 238 -17.34 -5.83 1.54
N TYR A 239 -17.97 -6.71 0.77
CA TYR A 239 -17.27 -7.60 -0.16
C TYR A 239 -17.18 -6.96 -1.54
N ARG A 240 -15.97 -6.80 -2.05
CA ARG A 240 -15.69 -6.23 -3.38
C ARG A 240 -14.86 -7.22 -4.16
N PHE A 241 -14.99 -7.19 -5.47
CA PHE A 241 -14.36 -8.15 -6.35
C PHE A 241 -13.72 -7.42 -7.53
N ASN A 242 -12.50 -7.84 -7.87
CA ASN A 242 -11.85 -7.48 -9.11
C ASN A 242 -11.13 -8.69 -9.69
N LYS A 243 -11.47 -9.04 -10.92
CA LYS A 243 -10.83 -10.13 -11.67
C LYS A 243 -9.58 -9.69 -12.44
N ALA A 244 -9.23 -8.41 -12.45
CA ALA A 244 -8.07 -7.93 -13.18
C ALA A 244 -6.78 -8.49 -12.57
N SER A 245 -5.88 -8.92 -13.44
CA SER A 245 -4.53 -9.32 -13.07
C SER A 245 -3.55 -8.16 -13.15
N ASP A 246 -3.76 -7.17 -14.02
CA ASP A 246 -2.87 -6.02 -14.24
C ASP A 246 -2.66 -5.18 -12.96
N ALA A 247 -1.39 -4.89 -12.65
CA ALA A 247 -1.03 -4.18 -11.42
C ALA A 247 -1.72 -2.81 -11.28
N CYS A 248 -1.83 -2.03 -12.37
CA CYS A 248 -2.48 -0.71 -12.30
C CYS A 248 -3.96 -0.85 -11.99
N ALA A 249 -4.65 -1.80 -12.64
CA ALA A 249 -6.06 -2.06 -12.40
C ALA A 249 -6.32 -2.49 -10.95
N VAL A 250 -5.47 -3.38 -10.41
CA VAL A 250 -5.58 -3.87 -9.03
C VAL A 250 -5.39 -2.74 -8.02
N VAL A 251 -4.33 -1.92 -8.17
CA VAL A 251 -4.05 -0.80 -7.27
C VAL A 251 -5.11 0.30 -7.40
N GLY A 252 -5.62 0.54 -8.61
CA GLY A 252 -6.76 1.44 -8.85
C GLY A 252 -8.01 1.00 -8.12
N THR A 253 -8.40 -0.29 -8.22
CA THR A 253 -9.54 -0.81 -7.46
C THR A 253 -9.33 -0.74 -5.96
N PHE A 254 -8.12 -1.03 -5.49
CA PHE A 254 -7.77 -0.88 -4.07
C PHE A 254 -8.06 0.54 -3.57
N TRP A 255 -7.58 1.57 -4.25
CA TRP A 255 -7.81 2.96 -3.85
C TRP A 255 -9.28 3.39 -4.01
N ASN A 256 -10.00 2.86 -4.99
CA ASN A 256 -11.45 3.06 -5.09
C ASN A 256 -12.18 2.45 -3.89
N CYS A 257 -11.77 1.26 -3.42
CA CYS A 257 -12.31 0.66 -2.20
C CYS A 257 -11.99 1.48 -0.94
N VAL A 258 -10.80 2.08 -0.87
CA VAL A 258 -10.45 3.03 0.19
C VAL A 258 -11.37 4.25 0.15
N CYS A 259 -11.59 4.85 -1.03
CA CYS A 259 -12.49 5.99 -1.19
C CYS A 259 -13.93 5.64 -0.77
N GLU A 260 -14.42 4.46 -1.16
CA GLU A 260 -15.74 3.98 -0.74
C GLU A 260 -15.82 3.80 0.78
N LEU A 261 -14.84 3.13 1.39
CA LEU A 261 -14.80 2.92 2.84
C LEU A 261 -14.81 4.26 3.58
N LEU A 262 -14.00 5.23 3.15
CA LEU A 262 -13.87 6.51 3.85
C LEU A 262 -15.02 7.49 3.59
N SER A 263 -15.78 7.33 2.52
CA SER A 263 -16.94 8.18 2.19
C SER A 263 -18.24 7.74 2.87
N LYS A 264 -18.31 6.48 3.31
CA LYS A 264 -19.46 5.93 4.03
C LYS A 264 -19.23 5.93 5.54
N ASP A 265 -20.32 5.94 6.29
CA ASP A 265 -20.28 5.78 7.73
C ASP A 265 -19.95 4.33 8.12
N GLN A 266 -19.42 4.17 9.34
CA GLN A 266 -18.99 2.87 9.83
C GLN A 266 -20.13 1.83 9.94
N GLU A 267 -21.34 2.28 10.23
CA GLU A 267 -22.55 1.45 10.30
C GLU A 267 -23.01 0.98 8.90
N GLU A 268 -22.57 1.63 7.83
CA GLU A 268 -22.86 1.24 6.44
C GLU A 268 -21.77 0.35 5.84
N ILE A 269 -20.50 0.64 6.12
CA ILE A 269 -19.35 -0.22 5.81
C ILE A 269 -18.32 -0.08 6.93
N SER A 270 -18.13 -1.15 7.69
CA SER A 270 -17.12 -1.18 8.75
C SER A 270 -15.73 -1.46 8.20
N THR A 271 -15.62 -2.40 7.26
CA THR A 271 -14.36 -2.85 6.66
C THR A 271 -14.65 -3.38 5.27
N THR A 272 -13.67 -3.37 4.38
CA THR A 272 -13.82 -3.88 3.01
C THR A 272 -12.90 -5.07 2.77
N MET A 273 -13.48 -6.21 2.41
CA MET A 273 -12.77 -7.36 1.86
C MET A 273 -12.74 -7.25 0.34
N LEU A 274 -11.58 -6.93 -0.22
CA LEU A 274 -11.33 -6.87 -1.66
C LEU A 274 -10.74 -8.20 -2.14
N SER A 275 -11.51 -8.92 -2.95
CA SER A 275 -11.12 -10.15 -3.65
C SER A 275 -10.36 -9.83 -4.92
N LEU A 276 -9.19 -10.44 -5.09
CA LEU A 276 -8.29 -10.27 -6.25
C LEU A 276 -7.86 -11.64 -6.82
N PRO A 277 -8.80 -12.53 -7.20
CA PRO A 277 -8.46 -13.91 -7.52
C PRO A 277 -7.49 -14.08 -8.69
N ALA A 278 -7.42 -13.14 -9.63
CA ALA A 278 -6.46 -13.21 -10.74
C ALA A 278 -5.04 -12.77 -10.36
N VAL A 279 -4.82 -12.28 -9.14
CA VAL A 279 -3.51 -11.88 -8.63
C VAL A 279 -2.95 -13.02 -7.79
N GLY A 280 -2.44 -14.06 -8.45
CA GLY A 280 -1.92 -15.25 -7.74
C GLY A 280 -3.03 -16.11 -7.15
N ALA A 281 -3.72 -16.85 -8.01
CA ALA A 281 -4.89 -17.65 -7.65
C ALA A 281 -4.50 -18.96 -6.96
N GLY A 282 -3.34 -19.51 -7.30
CA GLY A 282 -2.85 -20.78 -6.79
C GLY A 282 -1.80 -20.65 -5.71
N THR A 283 -0.97 -21.69 -5.65
CA THR A 283 -0.03 -21.92 -4.54
C THR A 283 1.42 -21.99 -5.00
N ASP A 284 1.71 -21.63 -6.25
CA ASP A 284 3.08 -21.61 -6.74
C ASP A 284 3.83 -20.33 -6.30
N ASP A 285 5.16 -20.40 -6.39
CA ASP A 285 6.04 -19.31 -5.94
C ASP A 285 5.88 -18.05 -6.81
N ASP A 286 5.67 -18.21 -8.12
CA ASP A 286 5.54 -17.09 -9.06
C ASP A 286 4.27 -16.27 -8.77
N GLU A 287 3.16 -16.95 -8.46
CA GLU A 287 1.90 -16.37 -8.02
C GLU A 287 2.05 -15.64 -6.68
N LEU A 288 2.70 -16.27 -5.70
CA LEU A 288 2.97 -15.66 -4.40
C LEU A 288 3.84 -14.41 -4.54
N PHE A 289 4.88 -14.44 -5.36
CA PHE A 289 5.77 -13.31 -5.56
C PHE A 289 5.11 -12.18 -6.38
N ARG A 290 4.21 -12.50 -7.31
CA ARG A 290 3.38 -11.49 -7.96
C ARG A 290 2.47 -10.79 -6.97
N PHE A 291 1.77 -11.54 -6.12
CA PHE A 291 1.00 -10.96 -5.02
C PHE A 291 1.88 -10.08 -4.12
N ALA A 292 3.04 -10.59 -3.69
CA ALA A 292 3.98 -9.86 -2.82
C ALA A 292 4.41 -8.53 -3.45
N ALA A 293 4.68 -8.51 -4.77
CA ALA A 293 5.03 -7.29 -5.48
C ALA A 293 3.87 -6.28 -5.53
N VAL A 294 2.63 -6.74 -5.76
CA VAL A 294 1.43 -5.87 -5.76
C VAL A 294 1.19 -5.26 -4.39
N VAL A 295 1.22 -6.06 -3.31
CA VAL A 295 0.97 -5.53 -1.96
C VAL A 295 2.11 -4.66 -1.45
N GLU A 296 3.34 -4.89 -1.92
CA GLU A 296 4.44 -3.98 -1.65
C GLU A 296 4.23 -2.64 -2.37
N LEU A 297 3.79 -2.65 -3.63
CA LEU A 297 3.43 -1.42 -4.35
C LEU A 297 2.40 -0.62 -3.57
N ILE A 298 1.31 -1.25 -3.12
CA ILE A 298 0.30 -0.63 -2.26
C ILE A 298 0.95 -0.07 -0.98
N SER A 299 1.77 -0.86 -0.29
CA SER A 299 2.42 -0.47 0.97
C SER A 299 3.36 0.73 0.82
N ARG A 300 4.08 0.82 -0.31
CA ARG A 300 4.97 1.95 -0.61
C ARG A 300 4.18 3.25 -0.73
N GLU A 301 3.03 3.23 -1.38
CA GLU A 301 2.18 4.42 -1.50
C GLU A 301 1.58 4.85 -0.17
N LEU A 302 1.21 3.90 0.68
CA LEU A 302 0.79 4.22 2.05
C LEU A 302 1.88 4.95 2.82
N CYS A 303 3.12 4.50 2.71
CA CYS A 303 4.27 5.16 3.33
C CYS A 303 4.52 6.55 2.74
N LEU A 304 4.38 6.71 1.42
CA LEU A 304 4.60 7.99 0.73
C LEU A 304 3.66 9.08 1.24
N PHE A 305 2.41 8.73 1.48
CA PHE A 305 1.37 9.71 1.81
C PHE A 305 0.80 9.61 3.23
N ARG A 306 1.39 8.76 4.07
CA ARG A 306 0.92 8.48 5.43
C ARG A 306 -0.55 8.03 5.47
N GLY A 307 -0.91 7.15 4.54
CA GLY A 307 -2.23 6.52 4.50
C GLY A 307 -2.52 5.68 5.76
N ASP A 308 -1.47 5.29 6.48
CA ASP A 308 -1.54 4.57 7.76
C ASP A 308 -2.25 5.34 8.88
N ASP A 309 -2.31 6.68 8.77
CA ASP A 309 -3.09 7.52 9.68
C ASP A 309 -4.61 7.42 9.44
N VAL A 310 -5.06 6.74 8.37
CA VAL A 310 -6.46 6.75 7.92
C VAL A 310 -7.06 5.34 7.87
N PHE A 311 -6.31 4.36 7.38
CA PHE A 311 -6.74 2.96 7.32
C PHE A 311 -5.56 1.99 7.46
N GLY A 312 -5.85 0.76 7.84
CA GLY A 312 -4.86 -0.32 7.85
C GLY A 312 -5.27 -1.48 6.97
N LEU A 313 -4.29 -2.34 6.70
CA LEU A 313 -4.42 -3.42 5.75
C LEU A 313 -4.22 -4.78 6.40
N VAL A 314 -4.77 -5.79 5.76
CA VAL A 314 -4.40 -7.19 5.96
C VAL A 314 -4.37 -7.88 4.61
N HIS A 315 -3.27 -8.54 4.30
CA HIS A 315 -3.09 -9.24 3.02
C HIS A 315 -3.24 -10.75 3.17
N PHE A 316 -3.90 -11.38 2.21
CA PHE A 316 -4.16 -12.82 2.18
C PHE A 316 -3.73 -13.43 0.84
N HIS A 317 -3.21 -14.65 0.87
CA HIS A 317 -2.79 -15.42 -0.31
C HIS A 317 -2.84 -16.93 0.00
N PRO A 318 -3.18 -17.84 -0.92
CA PRO A 318 -3.24 -19.29 -0.65
C PRO A 318 -1.93 -19.87 -0.14
N ALA A 319 -0.83 -19.53 -0.81
CA ALA A 319 0.52 -19.86 -0.39
C ALA A 319 1.17 -18.83 0.54
N TYR A 320 0.40 -18.01 1.27
CA TYR A 320 0.98 -17.00 2.17
C TYR A 320 2.06 -17.63 3.06
N ASP A 321 3.26 -17.08 2.97
CA ASP A 321 4.40 -17.42 3.82
C ASP A 321 5.05 -16.11 4.25
N ARG A 322 5.03 -15.84 5.57
CA ARG A 322 5.66 -14.62 6.08
C ARG A 322 7.16 -14.56 5.75
N THR A 323 7.86 -15.69 5.63
CA THR A 323 9.31 -15.69 5.32
C THR A 323 9.64 -15.40 3.85
N ALA A 324 8.66 -15.42 2.95
CA ALA A 324 8.83 -15.05 1.55
C ALA A 324 8.53 -13.56 1.26
N ILE A 325 7.88 -12.85 2.20
CA ILE A 325 7.46 -11.46 2.00
C ILE A 325 8.54 -10.47 2.45
N HIS A 326 8.89 -9.53 1.58
CA HIS A 326 9.86 -8.48 1.86
C HIS A 326 9.23 -7.29 2.62
N PRO A 327 9.92 -6.70 3.61
CA PRO A 327 11.15 -7.21 4.25
C PRO A 327 10.88 -8.42 5.16
N ILE A 328 11.79 -9.40 5.15
CA ILE A 328 11.61 -10.68 5.86
C ILE A 328 11.69 -10.50 7.38
N ASP A 329 12.75 -9.86 7.87
CA ASP A 329 13.04 -9.72 9.31
C ASP A 329 12.55 -8.41 9.93
N LYS A 330 11.78 -7.62 9.18
CA LYS A 330 11.22 -6.34 9.63
C LYS A 330 9.71 -6.30 9.42
N PRO A 331 8.97 -5.44 10.13
CA PRO A 331 7.56 -5.24 9.82
C PRO A 331 7.34 -4.90 8.35
N ALA A 332 6.32 -5.50 7.76
CA ALA A 332 5.80 -5.17 6.44
C ALA A 332 4.32 -4.80 6.62
N TYR A 333 3.88 -3.69 6.00
CA TYR A 333 2.53 -3.17 6.22
C TYR A 333 1.48 -4.22 5.81
N GLY A 334 0.45 -4.40 6.62
CA GLY A 334 -0.61 -5.40 6.40
C GLY A 334 -0.21 -6.87 6.48
N HIS A 335 1.05 -7.20 6.70
CA HIS A 335 1.53 -8.57 6.88
C HIS A 335 1.62 -8.97 8.36
N LEU A 336 1.72 -10.28 8.60
CA LEU A 336 2.05 -10.81 9.93
C LEU A 336 3.42 -10.29 10.40
N PRO A 337 3.69 -10.23 11.72
CA PRO A 337 5.03 -9.95 12.19
C PRO A 337 6.02 -11.03 11.71
N PRO A 338 7.31 -10.71 11.55
CA PRO A 338 8.34 -11.70 11.27
C PRO A 338 8.25 -12.92 12.20
N ARG A 339 8.43 -14.14 11.66
CA ARG A 339 8.21 -15.38 12.41
C ARG A 339 9.11 -15.48 13.66
N ASN A 340 10.34 -14.97 13.56
CA ASN A 340 11.28 -14.88 14.69
C ASN A 340 10.78 -13.96 15.83
N TRP A 341 9.79 -13.09 15.61
CA TRP A 341 9.20 -12.26 16.66
C TRP A 341 8.14 -13.01 17.48
N LEU A 342 7.59 -14.14 16.99
CA LEU A 342 6.48 -14.83 17.66
C LEU A 342 6.85 -15.36 19.05
N ARG A 343 8.06 -15.93 19.21
CA ARG A 343 8.53 -16.41 20.53
C ARG A 343 8.69 -15.25 21.53
N PRO A 344 9.40 -14.15 21.21
CA PRO A 344 9.40 -12.94 22.04
C PRO A 344 8.01 -12.42 22.38
N MET A 345 7.11 -12.33 21.40
CA MET A 345 5.74 -11.89 21.62
C MET A 345 5.01 -12.80 22.61
N MET A 346 5.11 -14.12 22.46
CA MET A 346 4.49 -15.09 23.36
C MET A 346 5.01 -14.94 24.79
N LYS A 347 6.34 -14.83 24.97
CA LYS A 347 6.96 -14.60 26.28
C LYS A 347 6.45 -13.31 26.92
N MET A 348 6.42 -12.21 26.17
CA MET A 348 5.89 -10.93 26.65
C MET A 348 4.41 -11.00 27.00
N ASN A 349 3.62 -11.79 26.27
CA ASN A 349 2.21 -12.04 26.55
C ASN A 349 1.97 -13.08 27.68
N GLY A 350 3.03 -13.52 28.38
CA GLY A 350 2.95 -14.46 29.50
C GLY A 350 2.89 -15.95 29.10
N ASN A 351 2.98 -16.28 27.81
CA ASN A 351 2.91 -17.66 27.28
C ASN A 351 4.32 -18.23 27.10
N THR A 352 5.11 -18.22 28.19
CA THR A 352 6.52 -18.64 28.13
C THR A 352 6.66 -20.13 27.83
N ALA A 353 5.78 -20.97 28.38
CA ALA A 353 5.81 -22.41 28.15
C ALA A 353 5.59 -22.74 26.67
N GLU A 354 4.59 -22.15 26.03
CA GLU A 354 4.31 -22.31 24.60
C GLU A 354 5.44 -21.75 23.72
N ALA A 355 6.01 -20.60 24.12
CA ALA A 355 7.14 -20.01 23.41
C ALA A 355 8.39 -20.91 23.40
N GLU A 356 8.52 -21.81 24.38
CA GLU A 356 9.63 -22.76 24.51
C GLU A 356 9.29 -24.13 23.93
N SER A 357 8.02 -24.54 23.96
CA SER A 357 7.61 -25.88 23.54
C SER A 357 7.29 -25.99 22.05
N LEU A 358 6.74 -24.94 21.42
CA LEU A 358 6.34 -25.00 20.01
C LEU A 358 7.56 -25.11 19.10
N THR A 359 7.53 -25.98 18.10
CA THR A 359 8.58 -26.06 17.08
C THR A 359 8.46 -24.93 16.06
N ASP A 360 9.47 -24.73 15.22
CA ASP A 360 9.42 -23.69 14.19
C ASP A 360 8.38 -24.02 13.10
N GLU A 361 8.14 -25.31 12.83
CA GLU A 361 7.07 -25.79 11.95
C GLU A 361 5.69 -25.47 12.52
N GLU A 362 5.49 -25.63 13.84
CA GLU A 362 4.24 -25.27 14.50
C GLU A 362 4.03 -23.75 14.52
N LEU A 363 5.08 -22.96 14.71
CA LEU A 363 5.01 -21.50 14.59
C LEU A 363 4.69 -21.05 13.16
N ALA A 364 5.16 -21.77 12.15
CA ALA A 364 4.81 -21.50 10.75
C ALA A 364 3.31 -21.69 10.46
N LEU A 365 2.59 -22.49 11.25
CA LEU A 365 1.12 -22.61 11.14
C LEU A 365 0.39 -21.30 11.44
N SER A 366 1.05 -20.32 12.08
CA SER A 366 0.50 -18.98 12.25
C SER A 366 0.19 -18.28 10.92
N ASP A 367 0.82 -18.68 9.81
CA ASP A 367 0.54 -18.14 8.47
C ASP A 367 -0.85 -18.47 7.96
N TYR A 368 -1.54 -19.50 8.50
CA TYR A 368 -2.93 -19.80 8.13
C TYR A 368 -3.92 -18.71 8.53
N GLN A 369 -3.51 -17.74 9.37
CA GLN A 369 -4.24 -16.49 9.54
C GLN A 369 -4.44 -15.71 8.24
N ARG A 370 -3.56 -15.94 7.26
CA ARG A 370 -3.48 -15.23 5.98
C ARG A 370 -3.62 -16.16 4.76
N LYS A 371 -3.68 -17.47 4.95
CA LYS A 371 -3.94 -18.44 3.87
C LYS A 371 -5.42 -18.50 3.53
N ALA A 372 -5.84 -17.65 2.61
CA ALA A 372 -7.18 -17.58 2.03
C ALA A 372 -7.27 -18.40 0.73
N PRO A 373 -8.47 -18.72 0.22
CA PRO A 373 -8.64 -19.51 -1.01
C PRO A 373 -8.06 -18.87 -2.28
N PHE A 374 -7.82 -17.56 -2.28
CA PHE A 374 -7.19 -16.78 -3.33
C PHE A 374 -6.70 -15.46 -2.71
N THR A 375 -6.05 -14.61 -3.51
CA THR A 375 -5.55 -13.31 -3.02
C THR A 375 -6.67 -12.36 -2.61
N ALA A 376 -6.53 -11.77 -1.42
CA ALA A 376 -7.45 -10.77 -0.94
C ALA A 376 -6.75 -9.71 -0.08
N ILE A 377 -7.39 -8.55 0.05
CA ILE A 377 -6.95 -7.47 0.93
C ILE A 377 -8.14 -7.06 1.80
N ASN A 378 -7.98 -7.08 3.13
CA ASN A 378 -8.91 -6.43 4.04
C ASN A 378 -8.45 -5.00 4.30
N ILE A 379 -9.34 -4.04 4.10
CA ILE A 379 -9.12 -2.61 4.32
C ILE A 379 -9.93 -2.20 5.55
N LEU A 380 -9.21 -1.86 6.62
CA LEU A 380 -9.75 -1.59 7.96
C LEU A 380 -9.66 -0.10 8.26
N ARG A 381 -10.66 0.45 8.94
CA ARG A 381 -10.57 1.84 9.42
C ARG A 381 -9.56 1.96 10.57
N VAL A 382 -8.77 3.04 10.58
CA VAL A 382 -7.76 3.25 11.63
C VAL A 382 -8.39 3.37 13.03
N ASN A 383 -9.61 3.91 13.14
CA ASN A 383 -10.31 4.03 14.43
C ASN A 383 -10.61 2.65 15.04
N GLN A 384 -10.93 1.64 14.22
CA GLN A 384 -11.12 0.26 14.64
C GLN A 384 -9.81 -0.34 15.10
N LEU A 385 -8.71 -0.12 14.37
CA LEU A 385 -7.38 -0.60 14.74
C LEU A 385 -6.92 0.01 16.07
N ASN A 386 -7.08 1.32 16.23
CA ASN A 386 -6.73 2.03 17.45
C ASN A 386 -7.58 1.57 18.64
N ALA A 387 -8.90 1.40 18.44
CA ALA A 387 -9.79 0.87 19.46
C ALA A 387 -9.41 -0.58 19.82
N ALA A 388 -9.17 -1.43 18.83
CA ALA A 388 -8.79 -2.84 19.02
C ALA A 388 -7.48 -2.98 19.80
N ALA A 389 -6.48 -2.17 19.46
CA ALA A 389 -5.14 -2.29 20.01
C ALA A 389 -4.99 -1.63 21.40
N GLY A 390 -5.78 -0.60 21.72
CA GLY A 390 -5.82 0.05 23.03
C GLY A 390 -4.65 1.02 23.30
N ALA A 391 -4.66 1.67 24.47
CA ALA A 391 -3.83 2.83 24.79
C ALA A 391 -2.30 2.58 24.93
N LYS A 392 -1.82 1.36 24.65
CA LYS A 392 -0.39 0.96 24.70
C LYS A 392 -0.12 -0.15 23.66
N SER A 393 -0.65 0.03 22.47
CA SER A 393 -0.61 -0.99 21.42
C SER A 393 0.78 -1.30 20.89
N ILE A 394 1.69 -0.33 20.93
CA ILE A 394 3.07 -0.46 20.47
C ILE A 394 4.00 -0.54 21.67
N VAL A 395 4.82 -1.58 21.71
CA VAL A 395 5.78 -1.83 22.79
C VAL A 395 7.16 -2.17 22.22
N ASP A 396 8.19 -1.98 23.04
CA ASP A 396 9.55 -2.42 22.77
C ASP A 396 9.66 -3.93 22.97
N LEU A 397 9.94 -4.65 21.89
CA LEU A 397 10.09 -6.09 21.86
C LEU A 397 11.57 -6.44 21.67
N ASP A 398 12.14 -7.16 22.63
CA ASP A 398 13.47 -7.77 22.47
C ASP A 398 13.36 -8.97 21.52
N VAL A 399 13.87 -8.81 20.30
CA VAL A 399 13.82 -9.85 19.25
C VAL A 399 15.06 -10.74 19.25
N GLY A 400 15.96 -10.58 20.23
CA GLY A 400 17.22 -11.31 20.35
C GLY A 400 18.45 -10.45 19.99
N ASP A 401 19.63 -10.93 20.38
CA ASP A 401 20.93 -10.31 20.07
C ASP A 401 21.07 -8.83 20.51
N GLY A 402 20.31 -8.43 21.53
CA GLY A 402 20.26 -7.04 22.01
C GLY A 402 19.52 -6.08 21.08
N VAL A 403 18.81 -6.60 20.07
CA VAL A 403 17.99 -5.82 19.14
C VAL A 403 16.59 -5.66 19.73
N THR A 404 16.15 -4.40 19.84
CA THR A 404 14.80 -4.05 20.28
C THR A 404 14.04 -3.43 19.12
N GLU A 405 12.85 -3.96 18.85
CA GLU A 405 11.98 -3.52 17.77
C GLU A 405 10.64 -3.02 18.29
N LYS A 406 9.98 -2.12 17.55
CA LYS A 406 8.62 -1.66 17.88
C LYS A 406 7.60 -2.67 17.37
N ALA A 407 6.90 -3.33 18.29
CA ALA A 407 5.92 -4.37 17.97
C ALA A 407 4.51 -3.96 18.42
N SER A 408 3.50 -4.40 17.67
CA SER A 408 2.09 -4.24 18.03
C SER A 408 1.31 -5.54 17.84
N GLY A 409 0.11 -5.61 18.41
CA GLY A 409 -0.76 -6.78 18.27
C GLY A 409 -0.25 -8.05 18.98
N ILE A 410 0.66 -7.91 19.96
CA ILE A 410 1.31 -9.02 20.68
C ILE A 410 0.30 -10.07 21.14
N THR A 411 -0.74 -9.65 21.88
CA THR A 411 -1.75 -10.58 22.40
C THR A 411 -2.48 -11.33 21.28
N THR A 412 -2.81 -10.64 20.18
CA THR A 412 -3.50 -11.25 19.03
C THR A 412 -2.59 -12.27 18.35
N TYR A 413 -1.37 -11.90 17.98
CA TYR A 413 -0.47 -12.78 17.24
C TYR A 413 0.01 -13.97 18.08
N SER A 414 0.30 -13.78 19.37
CA SER A 414 0.65 -14.89 20.27
C SER A 414 -0.48 -15.90 20.40
N ARG A 415 -1.71 -15.42 20.65
CA ARG A 415 -2.89 -16.29 20.77
C ARG A 415 -3.14 -17.06 19.48
N ASN A 416 -3.09 -16.38 18.34
CA ASN A 416 -3.38 -17.01 17.05
C ASN A 416 -2.32 -18.07 16.69
N ALA A 417 -1.04 -17.80 16.93
CA ALA A 417 0.02 -18.79 16.72
C ALA A 417 -0.16 -20.03 17.59
N ILE A 418 -0.47 -19.87 18.89
CA ILE A 418 -0.74 -21.00 19.80
C ILE A 418 -1.97 -21.79 19.34
N ARG A 419 -3.03 -21.11 18.91
CA ARG A 419 -4.28 -21.76 18.52
C ARG A 419 -4.15 -22.54 17.23
N LEU A 420 -3.54 -21.95 16.19
CA LEU A 420 -3.34 -22.64 14.92
C LEU A 420 -2.36 -23.81 15.04
N ALA A 421 -1.37 -23.70 15.93
CA ALA A 421 -0.53 -24.85 16.28
C ALA A 421 -1.34 -26.01 16.89
N LYS A 422 -2.35 -25.72 17.74
CA LYS A 422 -3.23 -26.73 18.34
C LYS A 422 -4.18 -27.39 17.33
N VAL A 423 -4.67 -26.65 16.33
CA VAL A 423 -5.48 -27.21 15.24
C VAL A 423 -4.62 -28.17 14.40
N GLY A 424 -3.37 -27.78 14.13
CA GLY A 424 -2.43 -28.64 13.42
C GLY A 424 -2.55 -28.56 11.90
N LYS A 425 -1.46 -28.95 11.22
CA LYS A 425 -1.28 -28.75 9.79
C LYS A 425 -2.34 -29.43 8.92
N GLU A 426 -2.67 -30.68 9.23
CA GLU A 426 -3.58 -31.50 8.42
C GLU A 426 -4.98 -30.89 8.32
N GLU A 427 -5.55 -30.49 9.46
CA GLU A 427 -6.87 -29.86 9.52
C GLU A 427 -6.87 -28.47 8.85
N LEU A 428 -5.79 -27.69 9.05
CA LEU A 428 -5.63 -26.39 8.42
C LEU A 428 -5.51 -26.49 6.88
N ASP A 429 -4.75 -27.47 6.37
CA ASP A 429 -4.63 -27.76 4.94
C ASP A 429 -5.97 -28.24 4.36
N ALA A 430 -6.66 -29.14 5.04
CA ALA A 430 -7.97 -29.64 4.61
C ALA A 430 -9.01 -28.50 4.53
N GLY A 431 -9.00 -27.60 5.51
CA GLY A 431 -9.88 -26.42 5.52
C GLY A 431 -9.58 -25.45 4.36
N LEU A 432 -8.29 -25.18 4.09
CA LEU A 432 -7.90 -24.34 2.95
C LEU A 432 -8.32 -24.98 1.62
N ALA A 433 -8.07 -26.29 1.46
CA ALA A 433 -8.46 -27.01 0.25
C ALA A 433 -9.99 -27.00 0.04
N ALA A 434 -10.77 -27.10 1.12
CA ALA A 434 -12.23 -26.98 1.06
C ALA A 434 -12.68 -25.57 0.61
N ASP A 435 -12.04 -24.51 1.12
CA ASP A 435 -12.33 -23.14 0.69
C ASP A 435 -11.97 -22.92 -0.79
N MET A 436 -10.83 -23.46 -1.24
CA MET A 436 -10.40 -23.37 -2.65
C MET A 436 -11.32 -24.15 -3.59
N ALA A 437 -11.88 -25.28 -3.15
CA ALA A 437 -12.80 -26.09 -3.94
C ALA A 437 -14.11 -25.34 -4.28
N LEU A 438 -14.49 -24.32 -3.50
CA LEU A 438 -15.65 -23.46 -3.78
C LEU A 438 -15.47 -22.56 -5.01
N LEU A 439 -14.25 -22.46 -5.56
CA LEU A 439 -13.96 -21.72 -6.79
C LEU A 439 -14.25 -22.54 -8.06
N GLN A 440 -14.30 -23.88 -7.95
CA GLN A 440 -14.58 -24.80 -9.06
C GLN A 440 -16.07 -24.90 -9.33
#